data_AF-A0A9W6VPP0-F1
#
_entry.id   AF-A0A9W6VPP0-F1
#
_cell.length_a   1.000
_cell.length_b   1.000
_cell.length_c   1.000
_cell.angle_alpha   90.00
_cell.angle_beta   90.00
_cell.angle_gamma   90.00
#
_symmetry.space_group_name_H-M   'P 1'
#
loop_
_entity.id
_entity.type
_entity.pdbx_description
1 polymer ?
#
loop_
_entity_poly.entity_id
_entity_poly.type
_entity_poly.pdbx_seq_one_letter_code
_entity_poly.pdbx_strand_id
1 'polypeptide(L)'
;MGTIELHHQNIDEAADALTQASNTMHQSMDDCLHAVTTASADLVGDMQNAANDFYTAVQNADRAMTRDINRAADILREMHGLLRDADRNGAGGFHH
;
A
#
# COMPACT_ATOMS: atom_id res chain seq x y z
N MET A 1 -27.09 11.18 11.25
CA MET A 1 -25.69 11.42 11.68
C MET A 1 -24.92 10.12 11.87
N GLY A 2 -25.46 9.05 12.49
CA GLY A 2 -24.70 7.81 12.71
C GLY A 2 -24.24 7.01 11.48
N THR A 3 -24.94 7.07 10.34
CA THR A 3 -24.53 6.38 9.10
C THR A 3 -23.35 7.05 8.39
N ILE A 4 -23.14 8.35 8.57
CA ILE A 4 -22.07 9.10 7.89
C ILE A 4 -20.74 8.93 8.65
N GLU A 5 -20.78 8.99 9.99
CA GLU A 5 -19.61 8.67 10.83
C GLU A 5 -19.10 7.25 10.59
N LEU A 6 -19.99 6.26 10.45
CA LEU A 6 -19.62 4.87 10.13
C LEU A 6 -18.92 4.75 8.77
N HIS A 7 -19.38 5.48 7.75
CA HIS A 7 -18.76 5.43 6.42
C HIS A 7 -17.38 6.10 6.38
N HIS A 8 -17.15 7.12 7.20
CA HIS A 8 -15.84 7.75 7.36
C HIS A 8 -14.83 6.84 8.05
N GLN A 9 -15.26 6.16 9.11
CA GLN A 9 -14.45 5.19 9.84
C GLN A 9 -13.98 4.05 8.92
N ASN A 10 -14.86 3.56 8.04
CA ASN A 10 -14.53 2.52 7.07
C ASN A 10 -13.48 2.95 6.02
N ILE A 11 -13.42 4.24 5.64
CA ILE A 11 -12.45 4.74 4.65
C ILE A 11 -11.05 4.85 5.27
N ASP A 12 -10.97 5.36 6.50
CA ASP A 12 -9.71 5.41 7.24
C ASP A 12 -9.19 3.99 7.54
N GLU A 13 -10.07 3.07 7.95
CA GLU A 13 -9.73 1.66 8.12
C GLU A 13 -9.24 1.01 6.82
N ALA A 14 -9.81 1.35 5.66
CA ALA A 14 -9.36 0.85 4.37
C ALA A 14 -7.95 1.38 4.00
N ALA A 15 -7.65 2.65 4.29
CA ALA A 15 -6.33 3.23 4.05
C ALA A 15 -5.26 2.60 4.96
N ASP A 16 -5.60 2.33 6.21
CA ASP A 16 -4.72 1.66 7.16
C ASP A 16 -4.51 0.19 6.79
N ALA A 17 -5.57 -0.51 6.38
CA ALA A 17 -5.48 -1.89 5.90
C ALA A 17 -4.60 -2.02 4.64
N LEU A 18 -4.68 -1.06 3.71
CA LEU A 18 -3.80 -1.00 2.54
C LEU A 18 -2.34 -0.81 2.95
N THR A 19 -2.06 0.08 3.89
CA THR A 19 -0.71 0.31 4.41
C THR A 19 -0.17 -0.95 5.10
N GLN A 20 -0.99 -1.62 5.90
CA GLN A 20 -0.61 -2.85 6.59
C GLN A 20 -0.38 -4.03 5.62
N ALA A 21 -1.21 -4.14 4.58
CA ALA A 21 -1.01 -5.12 3.52
C ALA A 21 0.30 -4.85 2.76
N SER A 22 0.64 -3.57 2.51
CA SER A 22 1.94 -3.19 1.93
C SER A 22 3.12 -3.69 2.75
N ASN A 23 3.09 -3.48 4.07
CA ASN A 23 4.16 -3.92 4.96
C ASN A 23 4.31 -5.45 4.95
N THR A 24 3.19 -6.19 4.96
CA THR A 24 3.20 -7.66 4.88
C THR A 24 3.80 -8.16 3.56
N MET A 25 3.43 -7.52 2.45
CA MET A 25 3.98 -7.89 1.14
C MET A 25 5.48 -7.56 1.06
N HIS A 26 5.91 -6.42 1.59
CA HIS A 26 7.33 -6.06 1.66
C HIS A 26 8.13 -7.12 2.42
N GLN A 27 7.64 -7.55 3.58
CA GLN A 27 8.25 -8.61 4.37
C GLN A 27 8.37 -9.94 3.59
N SER A 28 7.30 -10.31 2.87
CA SER A 28 7.28 -11.53 2.07
C SER A 28 8.26 -11.48 0.88
N MET A 29 8.45 -10.29 0.30
CA MET A 29 9.44 -10.09 -0.76
C MET A 29 10.87 -10.14 -0.22
N ASP A 30 11.12 -9.55 0.95
CA ASP A 30 12.42 -9.66 1.65
C ASP A 30 12.76 -11.12 1.97
N ASP A 31 11.79 -11.91 2.45
CA ASP A 31 11.98 -13.34 2.72
C ASP A 31 12.30 -14.13 1.44
N CYS A 32 11.57 -13.86 0.34
CA CYS A 32 11.83 -14.47 -0.96
C CYS A 32 13.25 -14.15 -1.45
N LEU A 33 13.66 -12.91 -1.26
CA LEU A 33 14.92 -12.36 -1.72
C LEU A 33 16.08 -12.87 -0.84
N HIS A 34 15.87 -13.09 0.45
CA HIS A 34 16.79 -13.79 1.33
C HIS A 34 16.96 -15.26 0.92
N ALA A 35 15.87 -15.96 0.59
CA ALA A 35 15.91 -17.33 0.12
C ALA A 35 16.67 -17.47 -1.21
N VAL A 36 16.45 -16.55 -2.16
CA VAL A 36 17.21 -16.50 -3.42
C VAL A 36 18.68 -16.22 -3.17
N THR A 37 19.00 -15.27 -2.30
CA THR A 37 20.39 -14.94 -1.97
C THR A 37 21.12 -16.14 -1.34
N THR A 38 20.44 -16.85 -0.43
CA THR A 38 20.96 -18.06 0.21
C THR A 38 21.18 -19.18 -0.80
N ALA A 39 20.20 -19.42 -1.67
CA ALA A 39 20.34 -20.39 -2.76
C ALA A 39 21.43 -19.98 -3.76
N SER A 40 21.64 -18.68 -3.96
CA SER A 40 22.64 -18.14 -4.89
C SER A 40 24.08 -18.28 -4.41
N ALA A 41 24.31 -18.50 -3.10
CA ALA A 41 25.65 -18.77 -2.58
C ALA A 41 26.28 -20.03 -3.18
N ASP A 42 25.44 -20.96 -3.65
CA ASP A 42 25.85 -22.18 -4.34
C ASP A 42 25.79 -22.05 -5.88
N LEU A 43 25.27 -20.93 -6.40
CA LEU A 43 25.14 -20.67 -7.84
C LEU A 43 26.40 -20.03 -8.40
N VAL A 44 26.87 -20.54 -9.54
CA VAL A 44 28.09 -20.06 -10.22
C VAL A 44 27.79 -19.72 -11.67
N GLY A 45 28.40 -18.66 -12.21
CA GLY A 45 28.27 -18.27 -13.62
C GLY A 45 26.92 -17.63 -13.94
N ASP A 46 26.30 -18.02 -15.06
CA ASP A 46 25.07 -17.38 -15.58
C ASP A 46 23.88 -17.46 -14.61
N MET A 47 23.87 -18.47 -13.73
CA MET A 47 22.83 -18.65 -12.72
C MET A 47 22.92 -17.60 -11.61
N GLN A 48 24.12 -17.11 -11.30
CA GLN A 48 24.33 -15.99 -10.37
C GLN A 48 23.83 -14.68 -10.98
N ASN A 49 24.09 -14.46 -12.28
CA ASN A 49 23.60 -13.29 -13.00
C ASN A 49 22.06 -13.28 -13.04
N ALA A 50 21.44 -14.41 -13.37
CA ALA A 50 19.99 -14.54 -13.36
C ALA A 50 19.38 -14.32 -11.96
N ALA A 51 20.04 -14.76 -10.89
CA ALA A 51 19.61 -14.50 -9.52
C ALA A 51 19.69 -13.00 -9.17
N ASN A 52 20.74 -12.30 -9.61
CA ASN A 52 20.88 -10.84 -9.43
C ASN A 52 19.84 -10.05 -10.25
N ASP A 53 19.55 -10.48 -11.47
CA ASP A 53 18.52 -9.86 -12.30
C ASP A 53 17.13 -10.06 -11.68
N PHE A 54 16.84 -11.26 -11.20
CA PHE A 54 15.62 -11.57 -10.46
C PHE A 54 15.50 -10.71 -9.19
N TYR A 55 16.56 -10.63 -8.39
CA TYR A 55 16.63 -9.76 -7.21
C TYR A 55 16.26 -8.31 -7.56
N THR A 56 16.87 -7.79 -8.64
CA THR A 56 16.65 -6.40 -9.07
C THR A 56 15.22 -6.18 -9.53
N ALA A 57 14.64 -7.13 -10.26
CA ALA A 57 13.25 -7.08 -10.70
C ALA A 57 12.28 -7.09 -9.51
N VAL A 58 12.50 -7.98 -8.53
CA VAL A 58 11.71 -8.09 -7.29
C VAL A 58 11.78 -6.78 -6.50
N GLN A 59 12.97 -6.24 -6.27
CA GLN A 59 13.14 -4.98 -5.53
C GLN A 59 12.49 -3.79 -6.24
N ASN A 60 12.54 -3.75 -7.57
CA ASN A 60 11.88 -2.68 -8.34
C ASN A 60 10.35 -2.79 -8.29
N ALA A 61 9.82 -4.01 -8.38
CA ALA A 61 8.38 -4.27 -8.26
C ALA A 61 7.86 -3.86 -6.88
N ASP A 62 8.59 -4.21 -5.83
CA ASP A 62 8.28 -3.84 -4.44
C ASP A 62 8.21 -2.32 -4.24
N ARG A 63 9.22 -1.59 -4.72
CA ARG A 63 9.23 -0.12 -4.68
C ARG A 63 8.10 0.51 -5.47
N ALA A 64 7.76 -0.06 -6.63
CA ALA A 64 6.63 0.42 -7.43
C ALA A 64 5.31 0.23 -6.68
N MET A 65 5.09 -0.98 -6.15
CA MET A 65 3.87 -1.32 -5.43
C MET A 65 3.72 -0.48 -4.16
N THR A 66 4.78 -0.28 -3.38
CA THR A 66 4.77 0.59 -2.19
C THR A 66 4.37 2.02 -2.53
N ARG A 67 4.88 2.57 -3.65
CA ARG A 67 4.48 3.91 -4.12
C ARG A 67 3.02 3.96 -4.51
N ASP A 68 2.53 2.96 -5.22
CA ASP A 68 1.14 2.90 -5.67
C ASP A 68 0.17 2.76 -4.50
N ILE A 69 0.51 1.96 -3.49
CA ILE A 69 -0.28 1.81 -2.26
C ILE A 69 -0.31 3.10 -1.47
N ASN A 70 0.84 3.75 -1.26
CA ASN A 70 0.88 5.04 -0.57
C ASN A 70 0.04 6.09 -1.31
N ARG A 71 0.12 6.12 -2.65
CA ARG A 71 -0.69 7.02 -3.45
C ARG A 71 -2.18 6.69 -3.36
N ALA A 72 -2.57 5.42 -3.34
CA ALA A 72 -3.95 5.02 -3.15
C ALA A 72 -4.47 5.44 -1.76
N ALA A 73 -3.66 5.28 -0.71
CA ALA A 73 -3.99 5.72 0.64
C ALA A 73 -4.16 7.25 0.71
N ASP A 74 -3.30 8.02 0.05
CA ASP A 74 -3.41 9.48 0.00
C ASP A 74 -4.67 9.92 -0.74
N ILE A 75 -5.02 9.28 -1.86
CA ILE A 75 -6.26 9.54 -2.60
C ILE A 75 -7.48 9.22 -1.72
N LEU A 76 -7.46 8.11 -0.98
CA LEU A 76 -8.55 7.76 -0.06
C LEU A 76 -8.71 8.82 1.04
N ARG A 77 -7.61 9.33 1.59
CA ARG A 77 -7.63 10.42 2.58
C ARG A 77 -8.13 11.74 1.99
N GLU A 78 -7.75 12.07 0.75
CA GLU A 78 -8.25 13.25 0.05
C GLU A 78 -9.76 13.16 -0.21
N MET A 79 -10.22 12.00 -0.71
CA MET A 79 -11.65 11.73 -0.88
C MET A 79 -12.40 11.80 0.45
N HIS A 80 -11.80 11.30 1.53
CA HIS A 80 -12.36 11.40 2.88
C HIS A 80 -12.50 12.86 3.32
N GLY A 81 -11.47 13.69 3.13
CA GLY A 81 -11.50 15.12 3.44
C GLY A 81 -12.61 15.87 2.67
N LEU A 82 -12.70 15.62 1.36
CA LEU A 82 -13.74 16.22 0.51
C LEU A 82 -15.15 15.80 0.94
N LEU A 83 -15.36 14.53 1.28
CA LEU A 83 -16.65 14.04 1.77
C LEU A 83 -17.02 14.67 3.12
N ARG A 84 -16.06 14.81 4.03
CA ARG A 84 -16.26 15.45 5.35
C ARG A 84 -16.60 16.92 5.22
N ASP A 85 -15.95 17.64 4.31
CA ASP A 85 -16.22 19.05 4.05
C ASP A 85 -17.57 19.25 3.35
N ALA A 86 -17.92 18.37 2.41
CA ALA A 86 -19.24 18.36 1.79
C ALA A 86 -20.36 18.10 2.82
N ASP A 87 -20.14 17.19 3.77
CA ASP A 87 -21.11 16.89 4.83
C ASP A 87 -21.30 18.07 5.79
N ARG A 88 -20.21 18.72 6.21
CA ARG A 88 -20.29 19.95 7.03
C ARG A 88 -21.04 21.08 6.34
N ASN A 89 -20.79 21.28 5.05
CA ASN A 89 -21.49 22.31 4.26
C ASN A 89 -22.97 21.95 4.05
N GLY A 90 -23.29 20.67 3.86
CA GLY A 90 -24.67 20.18 3.77
C GLY A 90 -25.44 20.34 5.08
N ALA A 91 -24.83 19.98 6.21
CA ALA A 91 -25.43 20.11 7.55
C ALA A 91 -25.69 21.57 7.95
N GLY A 92 -24.87 22.52 7.49
CA GLY A 92 -25.10 23.95 7.67
C GLY A 92 -26.30 24.50 6.87
N GLY A 93 -26.69 23.85 5.77
CA GLY A 93 -27.81 24.24 4.93
C GLY A 93 -29.19 23.76 5.39
N PHE A 94 -29.27 22.82 6.33
CA PHE A 94 -30.54 22.28 6.87
C PHE A 94 -31.15 23.12 8.01
N HIS A 95 -30.54 24.26 8.37
CA HIS A 95 -31.12 25.25 9.27
C HIS A 95 -31.58 26.50 8.47
N HIS A 96 -32.64 26.37 7.69
CA HIS A 96 -33.46 27.49 7.24
C HIS A 96 -34.89 27.04 6.94
#